data_AF-A0A7J6H7C1-F1
#
_entry.id   AF-A0A7J6H7C1-F1
#
_cell.length_a   1.000
_cell.length_b   1.000
_cell.length_c   1.000
_cell.angle_alpha   90.00
_cell.angle_beta   90.00
_cell.angle_gamma   90.00
#
_symmetry.space_group_name_H-M   'P 1'
#
loop_
_entity.id
_entity.type
_entity.pdbx_description
1 polymer ?
#
loop_
_entity_poly.entity_id
_entity_poly.type
_entity_poly.pdbx_seq_one_letter_code
_entity_poly.pdbx_strand_id
1 'polypeptide(L)' 'MVLDKPQFDPKGLPSPPLHQSDADEDDDNVKQLKDCSSLYLALQDCLVNTNRNWKSCQPEVQALKSCNEKKKKDRGK' A
#
# COMPACT_ATOMS: atom_id res chain seq x y z
N MET A 1 36.76 -27.03 17.82
CA MET A 1 35.79 -27.23 16.71
C MET A 1 34.94 -25.98 16.61
N VAL A 2 35.38 -24.98 15.83
CA VAL A 2 34.47 -23.95 15.33
C VAL A 2 34.82 -23.77 13.86
N LEU A 3 33.94 -24.35 13.07
CA LEU A 3 34.03 -24.53 11.63
C LEU A 3 33.86 -23.17 10.96
N ASP A 4 35.00 -22.66 10.52
CA ASP A 4 35.28 -22.13 9.18
C ASP A 4 34.29 -21.11 8.59
N LYS A 5 34.75 -19.87 8.56
CA LYS A 5 34.34 -18.89 7.55
C LYS A 5 35.52 -18.69 6.60
N PRO A 6 35.32 -18.98 5.30
CA PRO A 6 36.00 -18.23 4.26
C PRO A 6 35.02 -17.79 3.16
N GLN A 7 34.97 -16.47 2.99
CA GLN A 7 35.05 -15.76 1.71
C GLN A 7 34.54 -16.46 0.43
N PHE A 8 33.37 -15.98 -0.02
CA PHE A 8 32.93 -15.74 -1.40
C PHE A 8 33.87 -16.16 -2.56
N ASP A 9 33.37 -17.05 -3.40
CA ASP A 9 33.69 -17.13 -4.82
C ASP A 9 32.44 -16.83 -5.68
N PRO A 10 32.57 -16.15 -6.84
CA PRO A 10 31.49 -15.41 -7.48
C PRO A 10 31.05 -16.07 -8.78
N LYS A 11 30.10 -17.02 -8.76
CA LYS A 11 29.23 -17.40 -9.90
C LYS A 11 28.44 -18.66 -9.58
N GLY A 12 27.12 -18.58 -9.75
CA GLY A 12 26.40 -19.71 -10.34
C GLY A 12 25.29 -20.39 -9.54
N LEU A 13 24.50 -19.67 -8.74
CA LEU A 13 23.13 -20.11 -8.46
C LEU A 13 22.15 -18.94 -8.57
N PRO A 14 21.03 -19.07 -9.31
CA PRO A 14 19.96 -18.09 -9.27
C PRO A 14 19.41 -18.09 -7.84
N SER A 15 19.71 -17.04 -7.10
CA SER A 15 19.05 -16.74 -5.84
C SER A 15 17.54 -16.88 -6.06
N PRO A 16 16.80 -17.62 -5.20
CA PRO A 16 15.34 -17.52 -5.23
C PRO A 16 15.01 -16.03 -5.17
N PRO A 17 14.06 -15.52 -5.98
CA PRO A 17 13.72 -14.11 -5.97
C PRO A 17 13.43 -13.73 -4.52
N LEU A 18 14.38 -13.01 -3.93
CA LEU A 18 14.31 -12.45 -2.60
C LEU A 18 13.11 -11.53 -2.68
N HIS A 19 11.97 -12.00 -2.15
CA HIS A 19 10.71 -11.30 -2.00
C HIS A 19 10.67 -10.05 -2.88
N GLN A 20 10.13 -10.17 -4.09
CA GLN A 20 9.57 -9.01 -4.78
C GLN A 20 8.77 -8.27 -3.72
N SER A 21 9.29 -7.12 -3.34
CA SER A 21 8.68 -6.30 -2.33
C SER A 21 7.48 -5.71 -3.04
N ASP A 22 6.34 -6.41 -2.93
CA ASP A 22 4.98 -5.96 -3.24
C ASP A 22 4.58 -4.76 -2.34
N ALA A 23 5.52 -3.84 -2.16
CA ALA A 23 5.49 -2.70 -1.25
C ALA A 23 5.88 -1.41 -1.96
N ASP A 24 6.06 -1.45 -3.28
CA ASP A 24 6.33 -0.29 -4.14
C ASP A 24 5.33 -0.22 -5.32
N GLU A 25 4.05 -0.59 -5.11
CA GLU A 25 3.01 -0.37 -6.13
C GLU A 25 1.85 0.53 -5.68
N ASP A 26 1.72 0.89 -4.39
CA ASP A 26 0.44 1.45 -3.90
C ASP A 26 0.43 2.89 -3.34
N ASP A 27 1.55 3.64 -3.31
CA ASP A 27 1.48 5.05 -2.83
C ASP A 27 1.16 6.07 -3.95
N ASP A 28 1.21 5.67 -5.22
CA ASP A 28 0.72 6.54 -6.31
C ASP A 28 -0.82 6.65 -6.31
N ASN A 29 -1.52 5.79 -5.55
CA ASN A 29 -2.97 5.85 -5.37
C ASN A 29 -3.41 7.16 -4.71
N VAL A 30 -2.64 7.68 -3.74
CA VAL A 30 -3.03 8.87 -2.95
C VAL A 30 -2.99 10.15 -3.81
N LYS A 31 -1.99 10.31 -4.68
CA LYS A 31 -1.89 11.46 -5.60
C LYS A 31 -3.05 11.52 -6.59
N GLN A 32 -3.61 10.37 -6.97
CA GLN A 32 -4.75 10.31 -7.89
C GLN A 32 -6.08 10.70 -7.24
N LEU A 33 -6.18 10.69 -5.91
CA LEU A 33 -7.42 10.97 -5.20
C LEU A 33 -7.94 12.39 -5.49
N LYS A 34 -7.08 13.39 -5.71
CA LYS A 34 -7.45 14.82 -5.85
C LYS A 34 -8.53 15.22 -4.84
N ASP A 35 -9.76 15.49 -5.29
CA ASP A 35 -10.91 15.87 -4.46
C ASP A 35 -11.33 14.80 -3.43
N CYS A 36 -10.94 13.54 -3.65
CA CYS A 36 -11.16 12.46 -2.69
C CYS A 36 -10.10 12.39 -1.57
N SER A 37 -9.05 13.22 -1.63
CA SER A 37 -7.94 13.19 -0.66
C SER A 37 -8.40 13.49 0.77
N SER A 38 -9.37 14.40 0.97
CA SER A 38 -9.92 14.69 2.28
C SER A 38 -10.58 13.48 2.95
N LEU A 39 -11.23 12.61 2.16
CA LEU A 39 -11.84 11.36 2.66
C LEU A 39 -10.78 10.33 3.04
N TYR A 40 -9.65 10.31 2.33
CA TYR A 40 -8.53 9.45 2.66
C TYR A 40 -7.81 9.90 3.93
N LEU A 41 -7.66 11.21 4.15
CA LEU A 41 -7.15 11.74 5.41
C LEU A 41 -8.10 11.42 6.58
N ALA A 42 -9.42 11.51 6.38
CA ALA A 42 -10.39 11.10 7.38
C ALA A 42 -10.29 9.59 7.71
N LEU A 43 -10.10 8.74 6.69
CA LEU A 43 -9.86 7.31 6.90
C LEU A 43 -8.58 7.06 7.69
N GLN A 44 -7.49 7.76 7.37
CA GLN A 44 -6.22 7.66 8.11
C GLN A 44 -6.40 8.06 9.58
N ASP A 45 -7.09 9.16 9.86
CA ASP A 45 -7.39 9.60 11.23
C ASP A 45 -8.21 8.55 11.98
N CYS A 46 -9.25 8.00 11.36
CA CYS A 46 -10.03 6.93 11.98
C CYS A 46 -9.16 5.70 12.27
N LEU A 47 -8.28 5.29 11.37
CA LEU A 47 -7.39 4.15 11.58
C LEU A 47 -6.41 4.41 12.74
N VAL A 48 -5.92 5.64 12.91
CA VAL A 48 -5.11 6.02 14.09
C VAL A 48 -5.93 5.89 15.37
N ASN A 49 -7.18 6.36 15.36
CA ASN A 49 -8.03 6.44 16.55
C ASN A 49 -8.68 5.09 16.93
N THR A 50 -8.71 4.12 16.01
CA THR A 50 -9.39 2.83 16.19
C THR A 50 -8.42 1.65 16.26
N ASN A 51 -7.14 1.89 16.56
CA ASN A 51 -6.10 0.87 16.59
C ASN A 51 -6.05 0.07 15.26
N ARG A 52 -6.12 0.82 14.14
CA ARG A 52 -6.16 0.35 12.75
C ARG A 52 -7.32 -0.60 12.44
N ASN A 53 -8.45 -0.47 13.15
CA ASN A 53 -9.64 -1.26 12.87
C ASN A 53 -10.44 -0.68 11.71
N TRP A 54 -10.13 -1.11 10.48
CA TRP A 54 -10.83 -0.66 9.27
C TRP A 54 -12.35 -0.91 9.29
N LYS A 55 -12.85 -1.89 10.07
CA LYS A 55 -14.29 -2.12 10.20
C LYS A 55 -14.99 -0.99 10.94
N SER A 56 -14.32 -0.39 11.92
CA SER A 56 -14.82 0.79 12.64
C SER A 56 -14.83 2.04 11.74
N CYS A 57 -13.93 2.09 10.74
CA CYS A 57 -13.83 3.17 9.76
C CYS A 57 -14.65 2.92 8.48
N GLN A 58 -15.62 2.00 8.52
CA GLN A 58 -16.54 1.73 7.42
C GLN A 58 -17.14 2.97 6.75
N PRO A 59 -17.64 3.99 7.48
CA PRO A 59 -18.15 5.20 6.84
C PRO A 59 -17.12 5.89 5.94
N GLU A 60 -15.89 6.10 6.42
CA GLU A 60 -14.80 6.72 5.66
C GLU A 60 -14.42 5.87 4.43
N VAL A 61 -14.36 4.54 4.59
CA VAL A 61 -14.07 3.60 3.49
C VAL A 61 -15.15 3.70 2.39
N GLN A 62 -16.42 3.71 2.77
CA GLN A 62 -17.53 3.81 1.81
C GLN A 62 -17.56 5.17 1.10
N ALA A 63 -17.31 6.25 1.83
CA ALA A 63 -17.23 7.58 1.26
C ALA A 63 -16.08 7.68 0.25
N LEU A 64 -14.90 7.20 0.62
CA LEU A 64 -13.71 7.19 -0.23
C LEU A 64 -13.94 6.35 -1.50
N LYS A 65 -14.54 5.17 -1.38
CA LYS A 65 -14.91 4.33 -2.53
C LYS A 65 -15.88 5.07 -3.47
N SER A 66 -16.95 5.64 -2.92
CA SER A 66 -17.96 6.37 -3.68
C SER A 66 -17.37 7.56 -4.44
N CYS A 67 -16.43 8.29 -3.82
CA CYS A 67 -15.74 9.40 -4.46
C CYS A 67 -14.88 8.93 -5.64
N ASN A 68 -14.10 7.87 -5.44
CA ASN A 68 -13.27 7.29 -6.48
C ASN A 68 -14.07 6.75 -7.68
N GLU A 69 -15.23 6.12 -7.44
CA GLU A 69 -16.11 5.65 -8.51
C GLU A 69 -16.69 6.80 -9.35
N LYS A 70 -17.07 7.92 -8.71
CA LYS A 70 -17.52 9.13 -9.43
C LYS A 70 -16.40 9.67 -10.33
N LYS A 71 -15.17 9.75 -9.81
CA LYS A 71 -14.01 10.20 -10.58
C LYS A 71 -13.69 9.29 -11.78
N LYS A 72 -13.82 7.98 -11.62
CA LYS A 72 -13.63 7.02 -12.73
C LYS A 72 -14.64 7.23 -13.85
N LYS A 73 -15.89 7.56 -13.52
CA LYS A 73 -16.93 7.87 -14.51
C LYS A 73 -16.67 9.19 -15.25
N ASP A 74 -16.13 10.19 -14.55
CA ASP A 74 -15.78 11.50 -15.13
C ASP A 74 -14.60 11.42 -16.11
N ARG A 75 -13.59 10.59 -15.82
CA ARG A 75 -12.44 10.37 -16.72
C ARG A 75 -12.74 9.58 -17.99
N GLY A 76 -13.91 8.94 -18.09
CA GLY A 76 -14.31 8.08 -19.21
C GLY A 76 -15.31 8.72 -20.18
N LYS A 77 -15.60 10.02 -20.03
CA LYS A 77 -16.54 10.78 -20.86
C LYS A 77 -15.78 11.86 -21.64
#